data_AF-A0A9X2QG11-F1
#
_entry.id   AF-A0A9X2QG11-F1
#
_cell.length_a   1.000
_cell.length_b   1.000
_cell.length_c   1.000
_cell.angle_alpha   90.00
_cell.angle_beta   90.00
_cell.angle_gamma   90.00
#
_symmetry.space_group_name_H-M   'P 1'
#
loop_
_entity.id
_entity.type
_entity.pdbx_description
1 polymer ?
#
loop_
_entity_poly.entity_id
_entity_poly.type
_entity_poly.pdbx_seq_one_letter_code
_entity_poly.pdbx_strand_id
1 'polypeptide(L)'
;MYTSAALRYIPNLLTVGRILVTPLLLLLLSVPSKAGQMSAVVLFVLASLTDYYDGVLARRYGVRSRLGQYLDPLADKILILGTFIALALEAPDLVPWWAVVAIALRDVVVTVLRSWAEASGQTLHTYRVAKGKTMLQAAFLFGVLTLRAATHFSPPLRDAARWLLYDSGLPGLALTVVVGFTLATGALYVVAPVEEKVELE
;
A
#
# COMPACT_ATOMS: atom_id res chain seq x y z
N MET A 1 14.53 19.65 29.01
CA MET A 1 14.71 18.65 27.95
C MET A 1 14.03 19.18 26.69
N TYR A 2 14.77 19.91 25.85
CA TYR A 2 14.25 20.55 24.64
C TYR A 2 14.10 19.52 23.53
N THR A 3 12.99 18.78 23.51
CA THR A 3 12.63 18.01 22.31
C THR A 3 12.30 19.04 21.24
N SER A 4 13.26 19.28 20.34
CA SER A 4 13.20 20.36 19.36
C SER A 4 11.91 20.26 18.53
N ALA A 5 11.22 21.40 18.38
CA ALA A 5 9.96 21.48 17.61
C ALA A 5 10.10 20.87 16.20
N ALA A 6 11.30 20.84 15.63
CA ALA A 6 11.63 20.22 14.36
C ALA A 6 11.40 18.70 14.30
N LEU A 7 11.72 17.94 15.36
CA LEU A 7 11.49 16.49 15.42
C LEU A 7 10.00 16.14 15.30
N ARG A 8 9.12 17.10 15.62
CA ARG A 8 7.66 16.92 15.60
C ARG A 8 7.07 16.87 14.19
N TYR A 9 7.78 17.41 13.19
CA TYR A 9 7.32 17.51 11.80
C TYR A 9 7.88 16.43 10.88
N ILE A 10 8.89 15.68 11.32
CA ILE A 10 9.55 14.64 10.51
C ILE A 10 8.56 13.60 10.00
N PRO A 11 7.64 13.03 10.82
CA PRO A 11 6.68 12.04 10.33
C PRO A 11 5.80 12.61 9.21
N ASN A 12 5.23 13.80 9.42
CA ASN A 12 4.37 14.45 8.43
C ASN A 12 5.12 14.76 7.12
N LEU A 13 6.40 15.15 7.20
CA LEU A 13 7.22 15.43 6.03
C LEU A 13 7.50 14.15 5.22
N LEU A 14 7.72 13.02 5.88
CA LEU A 14 7.88 11.72 5.23
C LEU A 14 6.58 11.30 4.51
N THR A 15 5.43 11.49 5.15
CA THR A 15 4.11 11.18 4.58
C THR A 15 3.82 12.03 3.34
N VAL A 16 4.06 13.35 3.41
CA VAL A 16 3.91 14.25 2.26
C VAL A 16 4.91 13.89 1.16
N GLY A 17 6.15 13.58 1.54
CA GLY A 17 7.17 13.10 0.61
C GLY A 17 6.71 11.86 -0.16
N ARG A 18 6.07 10.90 0.50
CA ARG A 18 5.53 9.69 -0.15
C ARG A 18 4.45 10.00 -1.17
N ILE A 19 3.53 10.90 -0.84
CA ILE A 19 2.47 11.34 -1.75
C ILE A 19 3.08 11.95 -3.01
N LEU A 20 4.10 12.82 -2.87
CA LEU A 20 4.78 13.46 -3.99
C LEU A 20 5.66 12.51 -4.80
N VAL A 21 6.23 11.49 -4.16
CA VAL A 21 7.07 10.47 -4.78
C VAL A 21 6.24 9.46 -5.58
N THR A 22 4.96 9.25 -5.22
CA THR A 22 4.12 8.26 -5.91
C THR A 22 3.93 8.57 -7.41
N PRO A 23 3.61 9.81 -7.85
CA PRO A 23 3.60 10.15 -9.27
C PRO A 23 4.94 9.88 -9.98
N LEU A 24 6.06 10.16 -9.32
CA LEU A 24 7.39 9.85 -9.87
C LEU A 24 7.59 8.35 -10.05
N LEU A 25 7.11 7.52 -9.11
CA LEU A 25 7.09 6.07 -9.26
C LEU A 25 6.31 5.64 -10.52
N LEU A 26 5.13 6.22 -10.76
CA LEU A 26 4.32 5.93 -11.96
C LEU A 26 5.11 6.25 -13.24
N LEU A 27 5.77 7.41 -13.28
CA LEU A 27 6.58 7.84 -14.42
C LEU A 27 7.79 6.92 -14.65
N LEU A 28 8.43 6.43 -13.59
CA LEU A 28 9.56 5.52 -13.73
C LEU A 28 9.12 4.14 -14.26
N LEU A 29 7.92 3.68 -13.89
CA LEU A 29 7.36 2.42 -14.38
C LEU A 29 7.03 2.43 -15.86
N SER A 30 6.71 3.60 -16.44
CA SER A 30 6.47 3.76 -17.87
C SER A 30 7.74 3.90 -18.71
N VAL A 31 8.92 4.02 -18.08
CA VAL A 31 10.20 4.02 -18.81
C VAL A 31 10.65 2.57 -19.06
N PRO A 32 10.66 2.08 -20.32
CA PRO A 32 10.99 0.69 -20.64
C PRO A 32 12.51 0.47 -20.70
N SER A 33 13.23 0.91 -19.68
CA SER A 33 14.68 0.76 -19.56
C SER A 33 15.06 0.07 -18.27
N LYS A 34 16.23 -0.58 -18.25
CA LYS A 34 16.80 -1.18 -17.04
C LYS A 34 16.86 -0.16 -15.89
N ALA A 35 17.34 1.05 -16.20
CA ALA A 35 17.45 2.12 -15.21
C ALA A 35 16.07 2.53 -14.68
N GLY A 36 15.09 2.76 -15.56
CA GLY A 36 13.73 3.14 -15.16
C GLY A 36 13.07 2.12 -14.24
N GLN A 37 13.08 0.85 -14.64
CA GLN A 37 12.47 -0.23 -13.84
C GLN A 37 13.18 -0.46 -12.51
N MET A 38 14.52 -0.40 -12.48
CA MET A 38 15.27 -0.50 -11.22
C MET A 38 15.01 0.69 -10.30
N SER A 39 14.99 1.92 -10.84
CA SER A 39 14.66 3.12 -10.07
C SER A 39 13.26 3.03 -9.49
N ALA A 40 12.29 2.49 -10.23
CA ALA A 40 10.93 2.28 -9.71
C ALA A 40 10.91 1.29 -8.53
N VAL A 41 11.61 0.15 -8.64
CA VAL A 41 11.72 -0.83 -7.53
C VAL A 41 12.34 -0.17 -6.29
N VAL A 42 13.46 0.52 -6.46
CA VAL A 42 14.15 1.20 -5.34
C VAL A 42 13.23 2.24 -4.70
N LEU A 43 12.56 3.06 -5.52
CA LEU A 43 11.68 4.10 -5.02
C LEU A 43 10.47 3.53 -4.27
N PHE A 44 9.87 2.45 -4.77
CA PHE A 44 8.78 1.75 -4.10
C PHE A 44 9.21 1.18 -2.75
N VAL A 45 10.39 0.54 -2.68
CA VAL A 45 10.94 0.00 -1.44
C VAL A 45 11.22 1.13 -0.44
N LEU A 46 11.88 2.21 -0.86
CA LEU A 46 12.16 3.35 0.01
C LEU A 46 10.86 3.99 0.53
N ALA A 47 9.87 4.18 -0.33
CA ALA A 47 8.57 4.74 0.04
C ALA A 47 7.78 3.84 1.01
N SER A 48 7.89 2.52 0.85
CA SER A 48 7.26 1.55 1.74
C SER A 48 7.97 1.44 3.09
N LEU A 49 9.30 1.51 3.10
CA LEU A 49 10.10 1.50 4.33
C LEU A 49 9.91 2.77 5.15
N THR A 50 9.82 3.94 4.50
CA THR A 50 9.58 5.20 5.22
C THR A 50 8.26 5.18 5.98
N ASP A 51 7.22 4.48 5.49
CA ASP A 51 5.94 4.27 6.20
C ASP A 51 6.10 3.46 7.48
N TYR A 52 6.88 2.38 7.38
CA TYR A 52 7.15 1.59 8.56
C TYR A 52 7.90 2.43 9.62
N TYR A 53 8.89 3.21 9.19
CA TYR A 53 9.70 4.01 10.09
C TYR A 53 8.98 5.23 10.65
N ASP A 54 8.12 5.93 9.88
CA ASP A 54 7.35 7.07 10.39
C ASP A 54 6.42 6.65 11.54
N GLY A 55 5.78 5.49 11.42
CA GLY A 55 4.90 4.92 12.44
C GLY A 55 5.67 4.45 13.67
N VAL A 56 6.87 3.91 13.50
CA VAL A 56 7.75 3.56 14.63
C VAL A 56 8.22 4.82 15.36
N LEU A 57 8.64 5.85 14.63
CA LEU A 57 9.13 7.12 15.18
C LEU A 57 8.00 7.84 15.93
N ALA A 58 6.81 7.94 15.34
CA ALA A 58 5.64 8.57 15.96
C ALA A 58 5.24 7.87 17.27
N ARG A 59 5.29 6.52 17.32
CA ARG A 59 5.06 5.74 18.54
C ARG A 59 6.14 5.96 19.60
N ARG A 60 7.42 5.97 19.19
CA ARG A 60 8.56 6.08 20.11
C ARG A 60 8.68 7.46 20.77
N TYR A 61 8.35 8.52 20.04
CA TYR A 61 8.48 9.90 20.54
C TYR A 61 7.16 10.48 21.07
N GLY A 62 6.06 9.71 21.07
CA GLY A 62 4.75 10.21 21.51
C GLY A 62 4.21 11.37 20.67
N VAL A 63 4.77 11.56 19.47
CA VAL A 63 4.39 12.63 18.56
C VAL A 63 3.36 12.08 17.58
N ARG A 64 2.08 12.23 17.92
CA ARG A 64 0.99 12.08 16.95
C ARG A 64 0.38 13.44 16.66
N SER A 65 0.58 13.96 15.45
CA SER A 65 -0.13 15.16 14.99
C SER A 65 -1.51 14.76 14.46
N ARG A 66 -2.53 15.62 14.62
CA ARG A 66 -3.86 15.37 14.04
C ARG A 66 -3.80 15.21 12.52
N LEU A 67 -2.96 16.01 11.85
CA LEU A 67 -2.76 15.92 10.40
C LEU A 67 -2.13 14.59 9.97
N GLY A 68 -1.06 14.14 10.65
CA GLY A 68 -0.40 12.87 10.34
C GLY A 68 -1.35 11.67 10.46
N GLN A 69 -2.22 11.65 11.48
CA GLN A 69 -3.21 10.58 11.66
C GLN A 69 -4.14 10.38 10.45
N TYR A 70 -4.42 11.45 9.69
CA TYR A 70 -5.21 11.38 8.45
C TYR A 70 -4.34 11.17 7.20
N LEU A 71 -3.17 11.80 7.15
CA LEU A 71 -2.28 11.74 6.00
C LEU A 71 -1.61 10.36 5.86
N ASP A 72 -1.24 9.70 6.95
CA ASP A 72 -0.49 8.43 6.89
C ASP A 72 -1.33 7.32 6.20
N PRO A 73 -2.60 7.07 6.60
CA PRO A 73 -3.44 6.08 5.92
C PRO A 73 -3.81 6.47 4.49
N LEU A 74 -3.79 7.78 4.17
CA LEU A 74 -4.04 8.27 2.82
C LEU A 74 -2.82 8.02 1.92
N ALA A 75 -1.62 8.33 2.40
CA ALA A 75 -0.37 8.13 1.68
C ALA A 75 -0.09 6.64 1.41
N ASP A 76 -0.39 5.76 2.38
CA ASP A 76 -0.31 4.30 2.18
C ASP A 76 -1.20 3.83 1.02
N LYS A 77 -2.47 4.25 1.02
CA LYS A 77 -3.41 3.92 -0.07
C LYS A 77 -2.98 4.50 -1.41
N ILE A 78 -2.48 5.74 -1.43
CA ILE A 78 -2.00 6.37 -2.67
C ILE A 78 -0.83 5.58 -3.25
N LEU A 79 0.14 5.18 -2.43
CA LEU A 79 1.28 4.39 -2.89
C LEU A 79 0.83 3.03 -3.46
N ILE A 80 0.04 2.29 -2.70
CA ILE A 80 -0.39 0.93 -3.08
C ILE A 80 -1.35 0.96 -4.28
N LEU A 81 -2.45 1.72 -4.20
CA LEU A 81 -3.42 1.84 -5.29
C LEU A 81 -2.81 2.50 -6.52
N GLY A 82 -1.98 3.52 -6.34
CA GLY A 82 -1.26 4.16 -7.44
C GLY A 82 -0.37 3.16 -8.18
N THR A 83 0.39 2.34 -7.46
CA THR A 83 1.24 1.31 -8.08
C THR A 83 0.40 0.25 -8.81
N PHE A 84 -0.73 -0.19 -8.24
CA PHE A 84 -1.68 -1.07 -8.94
C PHE A 84 -2.23 -0.43 -10.22
N ILE A 85 -2.59 0.86 -10.18
CA ILE A 85 -3.08 1.61 -11.35
C ILE A 85 -1.99 1.69 -12.42
N ALA A 86 -0.73 2.01 -12.07
CA ALA A 86 0.37 2.01 -13.02
C ALA A 86 0.55 0.64 -13.68
N LEU A 87 0.51 -0.43 -12.90
CA LEU A 87 0.63 -1.77 -13.47
C LEU A 87 -0.56 -2.14 -14.36
N ALA A 88 -1.78 -1.69 -14.04
CA ALA A 88 -2.94 -1.91 -14.89
C ALA A 88 -2.89 -1.12 -16.21
N LEU A 89 -2.20 0.02 -16.24
CA LEU A 89 -1.94 0.80 -17.45
C LEU A 89 -0.85 0.18 -18.31
N GLU A 90 0.27 -0.20 -17.69
CA GLU A 90 1.49 -0.65 -18.40
C GLU A 90 1.51 -2.17 -18.70
N ALA A 91 0.78 -2.96 -17.93
CA ALA A 91 0.75 -4.42 -18.01
C ALA A 91 -0.62 -4.99 -17.58
N PRO A 92 -1.70 -4.69 -18.34
CA PRO A 92 -3.06 -5.10 -17.99
C PRO A 92 -3.24 -6.62 -17.86
N ASP A 93 -2.41 -7.41 -18.54
CA ASP A 93 -2.42 -8.88 -18.43
C ASP A 93 -1.92 -9.37 -17.07
N LEU A 94 -1.03 -8.60 -16.41
CA LEU A 94 -0.53 -8.92 -15.07
C LEU A 94 -1.46 -8.39 -13.98
N VAL A 95 -1.96 -7.16 -14.16
CA VAL A 95 -2.85 -6.48 -13.21
C VAL A 95 -4.07 -5.96 -13.96
N PRO A 96 -5.12 -6.77 -14.11
CA PRO A 96 -6.35 -6.33 -14.75
C PRO A 96 -7.12 -5.32 -13.89
N TRP A 97 -7.85 -4.42 -14.56
CA TRP A 97 -8.62 -3.34 -13.93
C TRP A 97 -9.64 -3.82 -12.89
N TRP A 98 -10.20 -5.01 -13.05
CA TRP A 98 -11.15 -5.56 -12.06
C TRP A 98 -10.50 -5.70 -10.67
N ALA A 99 -9.21 -6.05 -10.61
CA ALA A 99 -8.49 -6.20 -9.34
C ALA A 99 -8.27 -4.83 -8.67
N VAL A 100 -7.89 -3.83 -9.48
CA VAL A 100 -7.71 -2.45 -9.01
C VAL A 100 -9.01 -1.90 -8.44
N VAL A 101 -10.12 -2.04 -9.19
CA VAL A 101 -11.44 -1.59 -8.76
C VAL A 101 -11.90 -2.33 -7.51
N ALA A 102 -11.71 -3.64 -7.42
CA ALA A 102 -12.08 -4.43 -6.25
C ALA A 102 -11.34 -3.98 -4.99
N ILE A 103 -10.02 -3.77 -5.07
CA ILE A 103 -9.21 -3.30 -3.95
C ILE A 103 -9.62 -1.87 -3.55
N ALA A 104 -9.75 -0.96 -4.52
CA ALA A 104 -10.10 0.44 -4.28
C ALA A 104 -11.49 0.58 -3.64
N LEU A 105 -12.50 -0.09 -4.21
CA LEU A 105 -13.88 -0.04 -3.70
C LEU A 105 -13.94 -0.56 -2.26
N ARG A 106 -13.31 -1.70 -1.99
CA ARG A 106 -13.24 -2.27 -0.64
C ARG A 106 -12.60 -1.27 0.35
N ASP A 107 -11.50 -0.64 -0.03
CA ASP A 107 -10.80 0.28 0.86
C ASP A 107 -11.61 1.56 1.13
N VAL A 108 -12.35 2.07 0.14
CA VAL A 108 -13.30 3.16 0.34
C VAL A 108 -14.42 2.73 1.29
N VAL A 109 -15.07 1.59 1.05
CA VAL A 109 -16.17 1.08 1.89
C VAL A 109 -15.74 0.93 3.34
N VAL A 110 -14.61 0.29 3.62
CA VAL A 110 -14.12 0.10 4.99
C VAL A 110 -13.77 1.43 5.66
N THR A 111 -13.27 2.40 4.90
CA THR A 111 -12.96 3.75 5.42
C THR A 111 -14.23 4.50 5.78
N VAL A 112 -15.25 4.46 4.93
CA VAL A 112 -16.55 5.09 5.17
C VAL A 112 -17.23 4.45 6.38
N LEU A 113 -17.27 3.12 6.47
CA LEU A 113 -17.86 2.41 7.61
C LEU A 113 -17.18 2.79 8.94
N ARG A 114 -15.83 2.85 8.94
CA ARG A 114 -15.09 3.28 10.13
C ARG A 114 -15.40 4.73 10.49
N SER A 115 -15.41 5.63 9.52
CA SER A 115 -15.71 7.04 9.74
C SER A 115 -17.13 7.25 10.25
N TRP A 116 -18.10 6.46 9.77
CA TRP A 116 -19.48 6.51 10.22
C TRP A 116 -19.62 6.04 11.67
N ALA A 117 -19.02 4.89 12.01
CA ALA A 117 -19.03 4.39 13.39
C ALA A 117 -18.40 5.39 14.37
N GLU A 118 -17.25 5.97 14.01
CA GLU A 118 -16.56 6.99 14.82
C GLU A 118 -17.41 8.26 15.00
N ALA A 119 -18.15 8.69 13.97
CA ALA A 119 -19.06 9.83 14.04
C ALA A 119 -20.28 9.55 14.96
N SER A 120 -20.68 8.29 15.09
CA SER A 120 -21.74 7.84 16.02
C SER A 120 -21.24 7.57 17.44
N GLY A 121 -20.00 7.92 17.77
CA GLY A 121 -19.42 7.69 19.12
C GLY A 121 -19.00 6.25 19.38
N GLN A 122 -19.08 5.38 18.37
CA GLN A 122 -18.74 3.98 18.47
C GLN A 122 -17.40 3.68 17.79
N THR A 123 -16.82 2.52 18.04
CA THR A 123 -15.61 2.07 17.34
C THR A 123 -15.84 0.74 16.66
N LEU A 124 -15.37 0.63 15.42
CA LEU A 124 -15.45 -0.62 14.68
C LEU A 124 -14.35 -1.57 15.15
N HIS A 125 -14.73 -2.78 15.59
CA HIS A 125 -13.76 -3.78 16.02
C HIS A 125 -12.74 -4.10 14.92
N THR A 126 -11.45 -3.98 15.23
CA THR A 126 -10.36 -4.18 14.26
C THR A 126 -9.75 -5.57 14.36
N TYR A 127 -10.08 -6.42 13.38
CA TYR A 127 -9.49 -7.76 13.29
C TYR A 127 -8.00 -7.72 12.96
N ARG A 128 -7.18 -8.46 13.71
CA ARG A 128 -5.72 -8.59 13.46
C ARG A 128 -5.40 -9.09 12.05
N VAL A 129 -6.23 -9.95 11.49
CA VAL A 129 -6.07 -10.50 10.11
C VAL A 129 -6.11 -9.39 9.06
N ALA A 130 -6.92 -8.35 9.27
CA ALA A 130 -7.01 -7.23 8.35
C ALA A 130 -5.78 -6.31 8.35
N LYS A 131 -4.91 -6.39 9.37
CA LYS A 131 -3.62 -5.67 9.36
C LYS A 131 -2.66 -6.24 8.31
N GLY A 132 -2.77 -7.52 7.98
CA GLY A 132 -1.89 -8.18 7.00
C GLY A 132 -2.18 -7.80 5.54
N LYS A 133 -3.34 -7.19 5.23
CA LYS A 133 -3.76 -6.95 3.84
C LYS A 133 -2.74 -6.09 3.08
N THR A 134 -2.27 -5.02 3.72
CA THR A 134 -1.37 -4.04 3.08
C THR A 134 -0.01 -4.67 2.84
N MET A 135 0.48 -5.48 3.77
CA MET A 135 1.73 -6.22 3.60
C MET A 135 1.63 -7.22 2.44
N LEU A 136 0.50 -7.91 2.30
CA LEU A 136 0.28 -8.85 1.20
C LEU A 136 0.23 -8.14 -0.16
N GLN A 137 -0.46 -7.01 -0.24
CA GLN A 137 -0.50 -6.17 -1.45
C GLN A 137 0.88 -5.61 -1.79
N ALA A 138 1.59 -5.04 -0.81
CA ALA A 138 2.94 -4.52 -1.00
C ALA A 138 3.94 -5.61 -1.43
N ALA A 139 3.85 -6.81 -0.85
CA ALA A 139 4.69 -7.95 -1.22
C ALA A 139 4.42 -8.42 -2.66
N PHE A 140 3.15 -8.50 -3.06
CA PHE A 140 2.77 -8.81 -4.44
C PHE A 140 3.34 -7.77 -5.41
N LEU A 141 3.10 -6.49 -5.14
CA LEU A 141 3.61 -5.39 -5.97
C LEU A 141 5.14 -5.43 -6.06
N PHE A 142 5.83 -5.57 -4.93
CA PHE A 142 7.30 -5.68 -4.90
C PHE A 142 7.82 -6.84 -5.76
N GLY A 143 7.17 -8.01 -5.67
CA GLY A 143 7.52 -9.17 -6.49
C GLY A 143 7.35 -8.90 -7.98
N VAL A 144 6.19 -8.36 -8.39
CA VAL A 144 5.91 -8.02 -9.79
C VAL A 144 6.90 -6.98 -10.31
N LEU A 145 7.16 -5.92 -9.55
CA LEU A 145 8.10 -4.85 -9.94
C LEU A 145 9.53 -5.39 -10.10
N THR A 146 9.98 -6.24 -9.17
CA THR A 146 11.32 -6.83 -9.21
C THR A 146 11.47 -7.75 -10.42
N LEU A 147 10.46 -8.57 -10.71
CA LEU A 147 10.47 -9.44 -11.89
C LEU A 147 10.42 -8.64 -13.19
N ARG A 148 9.64 -7.54 -13.26
CA ARG A 148 9.65 -6.65 -14.43
C ARG A 148 11.03 -6.04 -14.63
N ALA A 149 11.68 -5.57 -13.57
CA ALA A 149 13.05 -5.07 -13.65
C ALA A 149 14.03 -6.16 -14.13
N ALA A 150 13.88 -7.40 -13.66
CA ALA A 150 14.69 -8.54 -14.07
C ALA A 150 14.59 -8.85 -15.58
N THR A 151 13.48 -8.51 -16.25
CA THR A 151 13.35 -8.68 -17.72
C THR A 151 14.34 -7.82 -18.52
N HIS A 152 14.93 -6.78 -17.93
CA HIS A 152 15.91 -5.92 -18.61
C HIS A 152 17.38 -6.33 -18.38
N PHE A 153 17.63 -7.46 -17.71
CA PHE A 153 18.98 -7.98 -17.45
C PHE A 153 19.44 -8.97 -18.54
N SER A 154 20.45 -9.78 -18.22
CA SER A 154 21.03 -10.79 -19.11
C SER A 154 19.98 -11.81 -19.58
N PRO A 155 20.19 -12.47 -20.74
CA PRO A 155 19.20 -13.38 -21.31
C PRO A 155 18.67 -14.46 -20.35
N PRO A 156 19.52 -15.16 -19.57
CA PRO A 156 19.03 -16.20 -18.66
C PRO A 156 18.05 -15.66 -17.60
N LEU A 157 18.36 -14.48 -17.04
CA LEU A 157 17.51 -13.86 -16.02
C LEU A 157 16.23 -13.29 -16.63
N ARG A 158 16.34 -12.71 -17.83
CA ARG A 158 15.22 -12.17 -18.58
C ARG A 158 14.19 -13.24 -18.91
N ASP A 159 14.64 -14.38 -19.41
CA ASP A 159 13.76 -15.45 -19.87
C ASP A 159 13.06 -16.10 -18.68
N ALA A 160 13.78 -16.34 -17.58
CA ALA A 160 13.19 -16.81 -16.33
C ALA A 160 12.14 -15.82 -15.76
N ALA A 161 12.44 -14.52 -15.76
CA ALA A 161 11.52 -13.50 -15.29
C ALA A 161 10.27 -13.37 -16.18
N ARG A 162 10.43 -13.45 -17.50
CA ARG A 162 9.32 -13.43 -18.45
C ARG A 162 8.42 -14.65 -18.31
N TRP A 163 9.03 -15.84 -18.23
CA TRP A 163 8.29 -17.07 -18.00
C TRP A 163 7.48 -17.00 -16.70
N LEU A 164 8.11 -16.52 -15.62
CA LEU A 164 7.43 -16.38 -14.34
C LEU A 164 6.29 -15.35 -14.40
N LEU A 165 6.49 -14.23 -15.08
CA LEU A 165 5.48 -13.17 -15.19
C LEU A 165 4.29 -13.55 -16.09
N TYR A 166 4.56 -14.11 -17.26
CA TYR A 166 3.57 -14.20 -18.33
C TYR A 166 3.11 -15.63 -18.62
N ASP A 167 4.00 -16.62 -18.50
CA ASP A 167 3.70 -18.00 -18.93
C ASP A 167 3.29 -18.92 -17.76
N SER A 168 3.76 -18.65 -16.54
CA SER A 168 3.57 -19.55 -15.40
C SER A 168 2.15 -19.53 -14.80
N GLY A 169 1.37 -18.46 -15.06
CA GLY A 169 0.09 -18.19 -14.39
C GLY A 169 0.20 -17.83 -12.90
N LEU A 170 1.40 -17.89 -12.30
CA LEU A 170 1.61 -17.64 -10.87
C LEU A 170 1.23 -16.21 -10.44
N PRO A 171 1.52 -15.15 -11.21
CA PRO A 171 1.11 -13.80 -10.83
C PRO A 171 -0.41 -13.63 -10.78
N GLY A 172 -1.14 -14.26 -11.72
CA GLY A 172 -2.60 -14.23 -11.72
C GLY A 172 -3.20 -14.94 -10.50
N LEU A 173 -2.65 -16.10 -10.13
CA LEU A 173 -3.04 -16.81 -8.90
C LEU A 173 -2.71 -15.98 -7.64
N ALA A 174 -1.49 -15.44 -7.57
CA ALA A 174 -1.06 -14.60 -6.46
C ALA A 174 -1.95 -13.36 -6.32
N LEU A 175 -2.28 -12.69 -7.42
CA LEU A 175 -3.20 -11.55 -7.45
C LEU A 175 -4.60 -11.96 -6.95
N THR A 176 -5.12 -13.11 -7.39
CA THR A 176 -6.42 -13.60 -6.95
C THR A 176 -6.44 -13.88 -5.45
N VAL A 177 -5.36 -14.45 -4.90
CA VAL A 177 -5.20 -14.64 -3.45
C VAL A 177 -5.14 -13.30 -2.72
N VAL A 178 -4.39 -12.32 -3.23
CA VAL A 178 -4.27 -10.98 -2.66
C VAL A 178 -5.63 -10.26 -2.64
N VAL A 179 -6.34 -10.26 -3.76
CA VAL A 179 -7.67 -9.64 -3.87
C VAL A 179 -8.67 -10.39 -3.01
N GLY A 180 -8.71 -11.72 -3.06
CA GLY A 180 -9.59 -12.56 -2.25
C GLY A 180 -9.40 -12.31 -0.75
N PHE A 181 -8.15 -12.28 -0.27
CA PHE A 181 -7.84 -11.93 1.11
C PHE A 181 -8.26 -10.49 1.46
N THR A 182 -8.03 -9.53 0.56
CA THR A 182 -8.43 -8.14 0.74
C THR A 182 -9.95 -7.98 0.87
N LEU A 183 -10.70 -8.68 0.01
CA LEU A 183 -12.16 -8.66 0.03
C LEU A 183 -12.72 -9.38 1.25
N ALA A 184 -12.19 -10.57 1.59
CA ALA A 184 -12.58 -11.32 2.78
C ALA A 184 -12.36 -10.50 4.06
N THR A 185 -11.19 -9.88 4.20
CA THR A 185 -10.93 -8.98 5.33
C THR A 185 -11.77 -7.71 5.29
N GLY A 186 -12.28 -7.27 4.13
CA GLY A 186 -13.25 -6.19 4.02
C GLY A 186 -14.64 -6.61 4.48
N ALA A 187 -15.10 -7.79 4.07
CA ALA A 187 -16.38 -8.35 4.49
C ALA A 187 -16.47 -8.53 6.01
N LEU A 188 -15.38 -8.91 6.67
CA LEU A 188 -15.31 -8.96 8.13
C LEU A 188 -15.62 -7.61 8.80
N TYR A 189 -15.33 -6.47 8.16
CA TYR A 189 -15.66 -5.15 8.70
C TYR A 189 -17.13 -4.80 8.54
N VAL A 190 -17.78 -5.31 7.49
CA VAL A 190 -19.22 -5.08 7.26
C VAL A 190 -20.06 -5.82 8.31
N VAL A 191 -19.60 -6.99 8.76
CA VAL A 191 -20.28 -7.82 9.78
C VAL A 191 -19.68 -7.61 11.17
N ALA A 192 -18.68 -6.71 11.31
CA ALA A 192 -18.05 -6.45 12.59
C ALA A 192 -19.07 -5.89 13.58
N PRO A 193 -19.15 -6.41 14.81
CA PRO A 193 -19.95 -5.79 15.84
C PRO A 193 -19.40 -4.38 16.11
N VAL A 194 -20.33 -3.46 16.32
CA VAL A 194 -20.00 -2.08 16.64
C VAL A 194 -19.98 -1.96 18.17
N GLU A 195 -18.84 -1.56 18.73
CA GLU A 195 -18.65 -1.45 20.17
C GLU A 195 -18.81 0.01 20.58
N GLU A 196 -19.60 0.28 21.63
CA GLU A 196 -19.65 1.60 22.26
C GLU A 196 -18.28 1.94 22.86
N LYS A 197 -17.85 3.20 22.71
CA LYS A 197 -16.70 3.69 23.44
C LYS A 197 -17.02 3.63 24.93
N VAL A 198 -16.38 2.71 25.65
CA VAL A 198 -16.27 2.81 27.10
C VAL A 198 -15.43 4.05 27.39
N GLU A 199 -16.07 5.15 27.77
CA GLU A 199 -15.39 6.28 28.39
C GLU A 199 -14.73 5.74 29.67
N LEU A 200 -13.42 5.51 29.61
CA LEU A 200 -12.63 5.34 30.82
C LEU A 200 -12.55 6.72 31.47
N GLU A 201 -13.41 6.94 32.47
CA GLU A 201 -13.33 8.04 33.44
C GLU A 201 -11.95 8.14 34.11
#